data_AF-A0A392PQ21-F1
#
_entry.id   AF-A0A392PQ21-F1
#
_cell.length_a   1.000
_cell.length_b   1.000
_cell.length_c   1.000
_cell.angle_alpha   90.00
_cell.angle_beta   90.00
_cell.angle_gamma   90.00
#
_symmetry.space_group_name_H-M   'P 1'
#
loop_
_entity.id
_entity.type
_entity.pdbx_description
1 polymer ?
#
loop_
_entity_poly.entity_id
_entity_poly.type
_entity_poly.pdbx_seq_one_letter_code
_entity_poly.pdbx_strand_id
1 'polypeptide(L)'
;MSESIFTAQVRQQGEHESRHRDMNIGFGSWEYTPLDLQNPFPNNEGSVHLWQGDDDLLVPVTLQRYIAENLPWIHYHELPGSGHIFPHVDGMSEAIIKSLLGVK
;
A
#
# COMPACT_ATOMS: atom_id res chain seq x y z
N MET A 1 2.69 -0.44 -25.91
CA MET A 1 1.46 -1.27 -25.85
C MET A 1 0.33 -0.35 -25.47
N SER A 2 -0.71 -0.25 -26.30
CA SER A 2 -1.72 0.81 -26.16
C SER A 2 -2.60 0.59 -24.94
N GLU A 3 -2.87 1.68 -24.23
CA GLU A 3 -3.78 1.82 -23.09
C GLU A 3 -5.10 1.02 -23.25
N SER A 4 -5.59 0.90 -24.49
CA SER A 4 -6.78 0.13 -24.87
C SER A 4 -6.73 -1.37 -24.53
N ILE A 5 -5.56 -2.00 -24.62
CA ILE A 5 -5.41 -3.44 -24.31
C ILE A 5 -5.46 -3.64 -22.80
N PHE A 6 -4.82 -2.75 -22.05
CA PHE A 6 -4.80 -2.81 -20.59
C PHE A 6 -6.20 -2.63 -20.00
N THR A 7 -6.95 -1.62 -20.47
CA THR A 7 -8.34 -1.42 -20.01
C THR A 7 -9.24 -2.61 -20.34
N ALA A 8 -9.08 -3.20 -21.54
CA ALA A 8 -9.86 -4.38 -21.92
C ALA A 8 -9.54 -5.59 -21.03
N GLN A 9 -8.28 -5.77 -20.63
CA GLN A 9 -7.88 -6.84 -19.71
C GLN A 9 -8.45 -6.61 -18.30
N VAL A 10 -8.30 -5.41 -17.73
CA VAL A 10 -8.81 -5.10 -16.38
C VAL A 10 -10.34 -5.23 -16.30
N ARG A 11 -11.05 -4.99 -17.41
CA ARG A 11 -12.52 -5.09 -17.49
C ARG A 11 -13.03 -6.34 -18.20
N GLN A 12 -12.20 -7.38 -18.32
CA GLN A 12 -12.55 -8.59 -19.07
C GLN A 12 -13.85 -9.26 -18.55
N GLN A 13 -14.16 -9.10 -17.26
CA GLN A 13 -15.34 -9.68 -16.63
C GLN A 13 -16.56 -8.74 -16.61
N GLY A 14 -16.45 -7.58 -17.26
CA GLY A 14 -17.47 -6.54 -17.28
C GLY A 14 -17.39 -5.59 -16.09
N GLU A 15 -18.18 -4.51 -16.15
CA GLU A 15 -18.12 -3.39 -15.21
C GLU A 15 -18.43 -3.78 -13.76
N HIS A 16 -19.37 -4.71 -13.55
CA HIS A 16 -19.80 -5.12 -12.22
C HIS A 16 -18.74 -5.94 -11.49
N GLU A 17 -18.22 -6.98 -12.13
CA GLU A 17 -17.24 -7.89 -11.52
C GLU A 17 -15.84 -7.30 -11.44
N SER A 18 -15.54 -6.29 -12.25
CA SER A 18 -14.30 -5.52 -12.15
C SER A 18 -14.48 -4.29 -11.25
N ARG A 19 -15.05 -3.19 -11.76
CA ARG A 19 -15.05 -1.90 -11.04
C ARG A 19 -15.90 -1.89 -9.78
N HIS A 20 -17.14 -2.38 -9.83
CA HIS A 20 -18.03 -2.30 -8.67
C HIS A 20 -17.57 -3.24 -7.54
N ARG A 21 -17.19 -4.47 -7.89
CA ARG A 21 -16.66 -5.43 -6.92
C ARG A 21 -15.36 -4.93 -6.29
N ASP A 22 -14.44 -4.37 -7.07
CA ASP A 22 -13.19 -3.80 -6.54
C ASP A 22 -13.47 -2.65 -5.56
N MET A 23 -14.41 -1.76 -5.88
CA MET A 23 -14.81 -0.68 -4.96
C MET A 23 -15.47 -1.23 -3.69
N ASN A 24 -16.33 -2.25 -3.80
CA ASN A 24 -16.96 -2.87 -2.64
C ASN A 24 -15.94 -3.55 -1.72
N ILE A 25 -14.88 -4.15 -2.28
CA ILE A 25 -13.79 -4.72 -1.49
C ILE A 25 -12.96 -3.59 -0.87
N GLY A 26 -12.51 -2.62 -1.67
CA GLY A 26 -11.60 -1.56 -1.22
C GLY A 26 -12.21 -0.61 -0.17
N PHE A 27 -13.52 -0.33 -0.25
CA PHE A 27 -14.21 0.64 0.62
C PHE A 27 -15.33 0.03 1.47
N GLY A 28 -15.54 -1.28 1.38
CA GLY A 28 -16.53 -1.99 2.20
C GLY A 28 -16.08 -2.16 3.66
N SER A 29 -16.96 -2.72 4.47
CA SER A 29 -16.61 -3.15 5.83
C SER A 29 -15.83 -4.46 5.77
N TRP A 30 -14.74 -4.52 6.52
CA TRP A 30 -13.93 -5.74 6.67
C TRP A 30 -14.20 -6.33 8.05
N GLU A 31 -14.28 -7.67 8.13
CA GLU A 31 -14.46 -8.40 9.39
C GLU A 31 -13.16 -8.52 10.19
N TYR A 32 -12.04 -8.06 9.64
CA TYR A 32 -10.73 -8.11 10.25
C TYR A 32 -10.00 -6.78 10.12
N THR A 33 -9.04 -6.54 11.01
CA THR A 33 -8.19 -5.36 10.98
C THR A 33 -6.72 -5.76 10.87
N PRO A 34 -5.87 -4.97 10.20
CA PRO A 34 -4.42 -5.17 10.23
C PRO A 34 -3.85 -5.27 11.65
N LEU A 35 -4.52 -4.66 12.63
CA LEU A 35 -4.11 -4.68 14.04
C LEU A 35 -4.14 -6.08 14.67
N ASP A 36 -4.87 -7.03 14.07
CA ASP A 36 -4.92 -8.41 14.53
C ASP A 36 -3.69 -9.23 14.08
N LEU A 37 -2.81 -8.65 13.24
CA LEU A 37 -1.63 -9.33 12.71
C LEU A 37 -0.54 -9.46 13.77
N GLN A 38 0.00 -10.67 13.88
CA GLN A 38 1.25 -10.91 14.61
C GLN A 38 2.44 -10.69 13.69
N ASN A 39 3.60 -10.37 14.27
CA ASN A 39 4.84 -10.24 13.51
C ASN A 39 5.12 -11.54 12.73
N PRO A 40 5.11 -11.50 11.38
CA PRO A 40 5.38 -12.69 10.57
C PRO A 40 6.85 -13.13 10.60
N PHE A 41 7.76 -12.27 11.08
CA PHE A 41 9.20 -12.52 11.14
C PHE A 41 9.73 -12.33 12.58
N PRO A 42 9.31 -13.17 13.54
CA PRO A 42 9.71 -13.02 14.94
C PRO A 42 11.20 -13.32 15.19
N ASN A 43 11.88 -13.97 14.25
CA ASN A 43 13.30 -14.33 14.34
C ASN A 43 14.21 -13.45 13.48
N ASN A 44 13.71 -12.30 13.03
CA ASN A 44 14.42 -11.36 12.15
C ASN A 44 14.87 -11.97 10.80
N GLU A 45 14.13 -12.96 10.30
CA GLU A 45 14.31 -13.58 8.99
C GLU A 45 13.78 -12.71 7.84
N GLY A 46 13.08 -11.62 8.16
CA GLY A 46 12.52 -10.66 7.22
C GLY A 46 12.04 -9.39 7.94
N SER A 47 11.50 -8.45 7.17
CA SER A 47 10.94 -7.20 7.68
C SER A 47 9.69 -6.81 6.90
N VAL A 48 8.76 -6.13 7.58
CA VAL A 48 7.59 -5.52 6.95
C VAL A 48 7.77 -4.01 6.98
N HIS A 49 7.57 -3.38 5.84
CA HIS A 49 7.71 -1.93 5.69
C HIS A 49 6.41 -1.34 5.13
N LEU A 50 6.04 -0.17 5.62
CA LEU A 50 4.84 0.55 5.21
C LEU A 50 5.21 1.98 4.82
N TRP A 51 4.95 2.37 3.57
CA TRP A 51 5.17 3.72 3.08
C TRP A 51 3.84 4.46 2.92
N GLN A 52 3.79 5.72 3.35
CA GLN A 52 2.60 6.56 3.23
C GLN A 52 2.99 8.00 2.93
N GLY A 53 2.37 8.59 1.92
CA GLY A 53 2.41 10.04 1.72
C GLY A 53 1.51 10.77 2.73
N ASP A 54 2.00 11.84 3.35
CA ASP A 54 1.22 12.59 4.35
C ASP A 54 0.15 13.51 3.74
N ASP A 55 0.30 13.86 2.46
CA ASP A 55 -0.66 14.60 1.63
C ASP A 55 -1.56 13.65 0.80
N ASP A 56 -1.67 12.37 1.18
CA ASP A 56 -2.56 11.42 0.53
C ASP A 56 -4.04 11.80 0.74
N LEU A 57 -4.71 12.10 -0.38
CA LEU A 57 -6.12 12.51 -0.42
C LEU A 57 -7.11 11.33 -0.50
N LEU A 58 -6.61 10.11 -0.70
CA LEU A 58 -7.43 8.90 -0.77
C LEU A 58 -7.43 8.15 0.57
N VAL A 59 -6.26 8.04 1.20
CA VAL A 59 -6.08 7.33 2.48
C VAL A 59 -5.48 8.28 3.53
N PRO A 60 -6.17 8.58 4.63
CA PRO A 60 -5.65 9.46 5.66
C PRO A 60 -4.36 8.92 6.30
N VAL A 61 -3.32 9.75 6.37
CA VAL A 61 -2.04 9.39 7.00
C VAL A 61 -2.19 8.94 8.46
N THR A 62 -3.18 9.47 9.17
CA THR A 62 -3.49 9.12 10.56
C THR A 62 -3.81 7.64 10.73
N LEU A 63 -4.41 6.99 9.73
CA LEU A 63 -4.68 5.55 9.76
C LEU A 63 -3.39 4.74 9.81
N GLN A 64 -2.40 5.10 8.97
CA GLN A 64 -1.14 4.37 8.92
C GLN A 64 -0.27 4.63 10.15
N ARG A 65 -0.28 5.85 10.68
CA ARG A 65 0.35 6.17 11.97
C ARG A 65 -0.22 5.29 13.08
N TYR A 66 -1.54 5.18 13.18
CA TYR A 66 -2.19 4.33 14.18
C TYR A 66 -1.81 2.84 14.01
N ILE A 67 -1.78 2.32 12.79
CA ILE A 67 -1.36 0.94 12.52
C ILE A 67 0.10 0.72 12.97
N ALA A 68 1.02 1.62 12.59
CA ALA A 68 2.43 1.50 12.94
C ALA A 68 2.69 1.62 14.45
N GLU A 69 1.93 2.48 15.15
CA GLU A 69 2.01 2.61 16.61
C GLU A 69 1.59 1.32 17.33
N ASN A 70 0.56 0.63 16.83
CA ASN A 70 0.05 -0.61 17.44
C ASN A 70 0.81 -1.87 16.99
N LEU A 71 1.49 -1.82 15.85
CA LEU A 71 2.26 -2.93 15.27
C LEU A 71 3.74 -2.53 15.14
N PRO A 72 4.50 -2.48 16.25
CA PRO A 72 5.86 -1.94 16.27
C PRO A 72 6.89 -2.75 15.46
N TRP A 73 6.50 -3.93 14.96
CA TRP A 73 7.29 -4.72 14.02
C TRP A 73 7.21 -4.21 12.57
N ILE A 74 6.32 -3.27 12.28
CA ILE A 74 6.25 -2.57 10.98
C ILE A 74 7.24 -1.40 10.98
N HIS A 75 8.11 -1.36 9.98
CA HIS A 75 8.95 -0.21 9.70
C HIS A 75 8.16 0.82 8.88
N TYR A 76 7.66 1.85 9.57
CA TYR A 76 6.88 2.91 8.95
C TYR A 76 7.75 4.00 8.32
N HIS A 77 7.39 4.40 7.10
CA HIS A 77 8.06 5.42 6.30
C HIS A 77 7.01 6.45 5.84
N GLU A 78 6.94 7.57 6.54
CA GLU A 78 6.12 8.69 6.13
C GLU A 78 6.89 9.57 5.14
N LEU A 79 6.22 10.00 4.07
CA LEU A 79 6.80 10.81 3.00
C LEU A 79 6.16 12.21 2.99
N PRO A 80 6.86 13.24 3.54
CA PRO A 80 6.33 14.59 3.59
C PRO A 80 6.04 15.18 2.20
N GLY A 81 4.91 15.87 2.06
CA GLY A 81 4.45 16.51 0.82
C GLY A 81 4.04 15.53 -0.29
N SER A 82 3.90 14.24 0.03
CA SER A 82 3.63 13.20 -0.97
C SER A 82 2.19 12.73 -0.91
N GLY A 83 1.56 12.56 -2.07
CA GLY A 83 0.19 12.02 -2.18
C GLY A 83 0.14 10.52 -2.45
N HIS A 84 -1.05 9.99 -2.71
CA HIS A 84 -1.31 8.56 -2.95
C HIS A 84 -0.43 7.90 -4.02
N ILE A 85 -0.09 8.68 -5.06
CA ILE A 85 0.59 8.21 -6.28
C ILE A 85 2.11 8.35 -6.16
N PHE A 86 2.65 8.57 -4.95
CA PHE A 86 4.10 8.68 -4.70
C PHE A 86 4.94 7.52 -5.29
N PRO A 87 4.46 6.26 -5.41
CA PRO A 87 5.28 5.19 -5.97
C PRO A 87 5.69 5.42 -7.44
N HIS A 88 4.97 6.29 -8.15
CA HIS A 88 5.24 6.66 -9.54
C HIS A 88 6.20 7.84 -9.69
N VAL A 89 6.60 8.49 -8.60
CA VAL A 89 7.61 9.55 -8.64
C VAL A 89 8.96 8.94 -9.04
N ASP A 90 9.67 9.60 -9.94
CA ASP A 90 10.97 9.15 -10.43
C ASP A 90 11.93 8.86 -9.25
N GLY A 91 12.53 7.67 -9.27
CA GLY A 91 13.46 7.21 -8.23
C GLY A 91 12.80 6.57 -7.01
N MET A 92 11.48 6.69 -6.80
CA MET A 92 10.84 6.10 -5.60
C MET A 92 10.89 4.57 -5.59
N SER A 93 10.71 3.92 -6.74
CA SER A 93 10.87 2.46 -6.82
C SER A 93 12.28 2.01 -6.43
N GLU A 94 13.31 2.74 -6.87
CA GLU A 94 14.70 2.44 -6.51
C GLU A 94 14.93 2.67 -5.01
N ALA A 95 14.41 3.76 -4.43
CA ALA A 95 14.53 4.07 -3.01
C ALA A 95 13.85 2.99 -2.13
N ILE A 96 12.66 2.53 -2.52
CA ILE A 96 11.94 1.45 -1.83
C ILE A 96 12.76 0.15 -1.90
N ILE A 97 13.23 -0.25 -3.08
CA ILE A 97 14.01 -1.48 -3.26
C ILE A 97 15.32 -1.42 -2.46
N LYS A 98 16.04 -0.31 -2.49
CA LYS A 98 17.26 -0.11 -1.68
C LYS A 98 16.98 -0.25 -0.19
N SER A 99 15.87 0.32 0.28
CA SER A 99 15.44 0.20 1.67
C SER A 99 15.14 -1.26 2.06
N LEU A 100 14.46 -2.01 1.19
CA LEU A 100 14.14 -3.43 1.41
C LEU A 100 15.38 -4.33 1.40
N LEU A 101 16.36 -4.03 0.56
CA LEU A 101 17.60 -4.82 0.43
C LEU A 101 18.69 -4.39 1.42
N GLY A 102 18.47 -3.31 2.17
CA GLY A 102 19.49 -2.72 3.06
C GLY A 102 20.70 -2.15 2.32
N VAL A 103 20.57 -1.86 1.03
CA VAL A 103 21.65 -1.30 0.20
C VAL A 103 21.57 0.22 0.27
N LYS A 104 22.61 0.85 0.83
CA LYS A 104 22.75 2.32 0.87
C LYS A 104 23.29 2.84 -0.46
#